data_AF-A0A832PCY1-F1
#
_entry.id   AF-A0A832PCY1-F1
#
_cell.length_a   1.000
_cell.length_b   1.000
_cell.length_c   1.000
_cell.angle_alpha   90.00
_cell.angle_beta   90.00
_cell.angle_gamma   90.00
#
_symmetry.space_group_name_H-M   'P 1'
#
loop_
_entity.id
_entity.type
_entity.pdbx_description
1 polymer ?
#
loop_
_entity_poly.entity_id
_entity_poly.type
_entity_poly.pdbx_seq_one_letter_code
_entity_poly.pdbx_strand_id
1 'polypeptide(L)'
;MEILLKPKSEFQIPLEADVISPDNFVDKSIKEIEDLTVLEGNVEKPLKDFFDVSISPSATSRIVIDGDVERVNYIGKEMSFGEIVINGNAGLQLGSEMKGGMIIVNGDVLSWLGMGMENGSIHVKGNAGDYVGCAYRGEWRGMRGGEITIDGSAGDNIGGAMIDGTIRIQGNVGDFCGVNMKGGEIIVRGGTGRAVGAEMTGGKIMVFGKISKFLPGFEYSETMSMKGQLFLGFKGDYSEINPNGKLYVSYNENKNLIMDVITKEEDNVDESGFKAIYNSGSTITQGRIIKGGKKLTEEYMKECATCHINPADYESMGKPSKVVISCGNNEIVLRAVKDDGVQRGNIFIPRGIWANAITPAATETTGSPMYKGVEVDVKPAPPSAKILSAEEIIEKMR
;
A
#
# COMPACT_ATOMS: atom_id res chain seq x y z
N MET A 1 -33.97 -7.43 19.99
CA MET A 1 -33.48 -7.09 21.34
C MET A 1 -32.44 -6.00 21.20
N GLU A 2 -32.57 -4.89 21.92
CA GLU A 2 -31.55 -3.84 21.93
C GLU A 2 -30.84 -3.85 23.29
N ILE A 3 -29.52 -3.79 23.24
CA ILE A 3 -28.63 -3.85 24.41
C ILE A 3 -27.84 -2.55 24.44
N LEU A 4 -28.01 -1.78 25.49
CA LEU A 4 -27.27 -0.55 25.71
C LEU A 4 -26.10 -0.83 26.66
N LEU A 5 -24.89 -0.55 26.18
CA LEU A 5 -23.65 -0.54 26.95
C LEU A 5 -23.24 0.91 27.18
N LYS A 6 -23.12 1.33 28.44
CA LYS A 6 -22.63 2.66 28.79
C LYS A 6 -21.29 2.53 29.53
N PRO A 7 -20.18 3.08 29.02
CA PRO A 7 -18.90 3.04 29.71
C PRO A 7 -18.99 3.80 31.04
N LYS A 8 -18.49 3.19 32.13
CA LYS A 8 -18.56 3.73 33.51
C LYS A 8 -17.54 4.82 33.78
N SER A 9 -16.38 4.76 33.12
CA SER A 9 -15.27 5.69 33.27
C SER A 9 -14.39 5.68 32.04
N GLU A 10 -13.43 6.61 31.98
CA GLU A 10 -12.34 6.54 31.01
C GLU A 10 -11.47 5.30 31.23
N PHE A 11 -11.03 4.69 30.13
CA PHE A 11 -10.18 3.49 30.15
C PHE A 11 -8.71 3.88 30.28
N GLN A 12 -8.11 3.70 31.46
CA GLN A 12 -6.68 3.99 31.68
C GLN A 12 -5.75 2.98 31.00
N ILE A 13 -6.17 1.71 30.94
CA ILE A 13 -5.49 0.59 30.27
C ILE A 13 -6.42 0.11 29.14
N PRO A 14 -5.92 -0.23 27.95
CA PRO A 14 -6.77 -0.72 26.88
C PRO A 14 -7.48 -2.02 27.27
N LEU A 15 -8.72 -2.14 26.79
CA LEU A 15 -9.57 -3.29 27.01
C LEU A 15 -9.65 -4.12 25.72
N GLU A 16 -9.42 -5.43 25.79
CA GLU A 16 -9.76 -6.35 24.70
C GLU A 16 -11.15 -6.93 24.98
N ALA A 17 -12.10 -6.64 24.08
CA ALA A 17 -13.51 -6.96 24.27
C ALA A 17 -14.12 -7.55 22.98
N ASP A 18 -13.49 -8.60 22.46
CA ASP A 18 -14.00 -9.43 21.35
C ASP A 18 -15.33 -10.13 21.68
N VAL A 19 -15.66 -10.23 22.97
CA VAL A 19 -16.99 -10.68 23.44
C VAL A 19 -18.13 -9.72 23.07
N ILE A 20 -17.86 -8.45 22.74
CA ILE A 20 -18.91 -7.47 22.40
C ILE A 20 -19.34 -7.69 20.94
N SER A 21 -20.32 -8.58 20.76
CA SER A 21 -20.96 -8.86 19.47
C SER A 21 -22.40 -9.37 19.66
N PRO A 22 -23.31 -9.16 18.68
CA PRO A 22 -24.65 -9.73 18.73
C PRO A 22 -24.64 -11.27 18.87
N ASP A 23 -23.69 -11.94 18.23
CA ASP A 23 -23.48 -13.39 18.33
C ASP A 23 -23.27 -13.86 19.77
N ASN A 24 -22.50 -13.10 20.55
CA ASN A 24 -22.22 -13.44 21.94
C ASN A 24 -23.32 -13.00 22.90
N PHE A 25 -24.14 -12.02 22.52
CA PHE A 25 -25.14 -11.41 23.41
C PHE A 25 -26.54 -11.99 23.24
N VAL A 26 -26.83 -12.60 22.09
CA VAL A 26 -28.15 -13.19 21.80
C VAL A 26 -28.54 -14.22 22.87
N ASP A 27 -29.81 -14.20 23.25
CA ASP A 27 -30.42 -15.09 24.25
C ASP A 27 -29.80 -15.07 25.66
N LYS A 28 -28.89 -14.13 25.96
CA LYS A 28 -28.33 -13.94 27.30
C LYS A 28 -29.12 -12.95 28.12
N SER A 29 -29.24 -13.23 29.41
CA SER A 29 -29.72 -12.28 30.42
C SER A 29 -28.69 -11.18 30.70
N ILE A 30 -29.13 -10.09 31.34
CA ILE A 30 -28.24 -8.98 31.76
C ILE A 30 -27.04 -9.52 32.54
N LYS A 31 -27.29 -10.40 33.52
CA LYS A 31 -26.24 -10.94 34.39
C LYS A 31 -25.22 -11.78 33.60
N GLU A 32 -25.68 -12.56 32.62
CA GLU A 32 -24.80 -13.36 31.77
C GLU A 32 -23.93 -12.49 30.87
N ILE A 33 -24.45 -11.35 30.39
CA ILE A 33 -23.67 -10.38 29.61
C ILE A 33 -22.66 -9.66 30.52
N GLU A 34 -23.09 -9.22 31.69
CA GLU A 34 -22.28 -8.56 32.71
C GLU A 34 -21.07 -9.41 33.17
N ASP A 35 -21.26 -10.72 33.23
CA ASP A 35 -20.23 -11.68 33.65
C ASP A 35 -19.33 -12.17 32.49
N LEU A 36 -19.51 -11.69 31.25
CA LEU A 36 -18.60 -11.99 30.15
C LEU A 36 -17.19 -11.48 30.45
N THR A 37 -16.18 -12.30 30.16
CA THR A 37 -14.77 -11.95 30.42
C THR A 37 -14.22 -11.03 29.35
N VAL A 38 -13.54 -9.97 29.78
CA VAL A 38 -12.74 -9.05 28.97
C VAL A 38 -11.33 -8.95 29.56
N LEU A 39 -10.34 -8.52 28.76
CA LEU A 39 -8.95 -8.36 29.20
C LEU A 39 -8.57 -6.89 29.35
N GLU A 40 -8.25 -6.46 30.57
CA GLU A 40 -7.61 -5.16 30.82
C GLU A 40 -6.11 -5.37 30.91
N GLY A 41 -5.39 -5.12 29.81
CA GLY A 41 -3.98 -5.48 29.69
C GLY A 41 -3.78 -7.00 29.80
N ASN A 42 -3.21 -7.47 30.92
CA ASN A 42 -2.94 -8.90 31.16
C ASN A 42 -3.87 -9.52 32.22
N VAL A 43 -4.95 -8.84 32.61
CA VAL A 43 -5.87 -9.28 33.67
C VAL A 43 -7.26 -9.52 33.11
N GLU A 44 -7.82 -10.70 33.38
CA GLU A 44 -9.21 -11.02 33.09
C GLU A 44 -10.15 -10.35 34.11
N LYS A 45 -11.17 -9.67 33.59
CA LYS A 45 -12.20 -8.99 34.39
C LYS A 45 -13.57 -9.16 33.75
N PRO A 46 -14.67 -9.09 34.52
CA PRO A 46 -16.01 -9.14 33.96
C PRO A 46 -16.37 -7.81 33.26
N LEU A 47 -17.19 -7.89 32.21
CA LEU A 47 -17.63 -6.73 31.42
C LEU A 47 -18.31 -5.65 32.28
N LYS A 48 -19.04 -6.06 33.32
CA LYS A 48 -19.72 -5.15 34.26
C LYS A 48 -18.78 -4.21 35.01
N ASP A 49 -17.49 -4.52 35.12
CA ASP A 49 -16.56 -3.60 35.78
C ASP A 49 -16.35 -2.33 34.94
N PHE A 50 -16.63 -2.39 33.64
CA PHE A 50 -16.38 -1.32 32.67
C PHE A 50 -17.65 -0.71 32.08
N PHE A 51 -18.73 -1.48 31.96
CA PHE A 51 -19.98 -1.03 31.34
C PHE A 51 -21.18 -1.23 32.26
N ASP A 52 -22.10 -0.26 32.23
CA ASP A 52 -23.49 -0.46 32.65
C ASP A 52 -24.25 -1.11 31.48
N VAL A 53 -24.99 -2.19 31.76
CA VAL A 53 -25.73 -2.96 30.76
C VAL A 53 -27.23 -2.79 30.98
N SER A 54 -27.96 -2.47 29.92
CA SER A 54 -29.43 -2.50 29.96
C SER A 54 -30.00 -3.10 28.67
N ILE A 55 -31.18 -3.70 28.78
CA ILE A 55 -31.84 -4.41 27.67
C ILE A 55 -33.23 -3.82 27.46
N SER A 56 -33.54 -3.49 26.21
CA SER A 56 -34.86 -3.05 25.78
C SER A 56 -35.43 -3.97 24.67
N PRO A 57 -36.76 -4.12 24.60
CA PRO A 57 -37.39 -4.84 23.49
C PRO A 57 -37.12 -4.12 22.17
N SER A 58 -36.66 -4.85 21.16
CA SER A 58 -36.45 -4.34 19.80
C SER A 58 -36.68 -5.46 18.79
N ALA A 59 -37.12 -5.09 17.58
CA ALA A 59 -37.34 -6.01 16.47
C ALA A 59 -36.03 -6.56 15.87
N THR A 60 -34.91 -5.88 16.05
CA THR A 60 -33.59 -6.28 15.56
C THR A 60 -32.65 -6.62 16.73
N SER A 61 -31.64 -7.46 16.50
CA SER A 61 -30.55 -7.70 17.47
C SER A 61 -29.52 -6.59 17.33
N ARG A 62 -29.53 -5.65 18.27
CA ARG A 62 -28.74 -4.42 18.22
C ARG A 62 -28.00 -4.16 19.52
N ILE A 63 -26.74 -3.75 19.43
CA ILE A 63 -25.95 -3.26 20.54
C ILE A 63 -25.71 -1.76 20.31
N VAL A 64 -26.00 -0.94 21.31
CA VAL A 64 -25.68 0.49 21.30
C VAL A 64 -24.65 0.76 22.39
N ILE A 65 -23.50 1.28 22.01
CA ILE A 65 -22.46 1.74 22.93
C ILE A 65 -22.59 3.25 23.05
N ASP A 66 -23.09 3.73 24.19
CA ASP A 66 -23.35 5.14 24.45
C ASP A 66 -22.20 5.81 25.19
N GLY A 67 -21.10 6.04 24.46
CA GLY A 67 -19.92 6.73 24.95
C GLY A 67 -18.68 6.42 24.11
N ASP A 68 -17.59 7.09 24.47
CA ASP A 68 -16.29 6.87 23.83
C ASP A 68 -15.65 5.56 24.29
N VAL A 69 -15.21 4.76 23.32
CA VAL A 69 -14.55 3.48 23.53
C VAL A 69 -13.30 3.36 22.66
N GLU A 70 -12.57 4.47 22.43
CA GLU A 70 -11.30 4.50 21.66
C GLU A 70 -10.28 3.47 22.16
N ARG A 71 -10.32 3.14 23.46
CA ARG A 71 -9.40 2.19 24.10
C ARG A 71 -9.99 0.81 24.30
N VAL A 72 -11.09 0.49 23.64
CA VAL A 72 -11.70 -0.85 23.64
C VAL A 72 -11.53 -1.46 22.26
N ASN A 73 -10.75 -2.52 22.20
CA ASN A 73 -10.34 -3.20 20.98
C ASN A 73 -11.25 -4.39 20.68
N TYR A 74 -11.26 -4.81 19.41
CA TYR A 74 -11.92 -6.02 18.90
C TYR A 74 -13.45 -6.03 18.99
N ILE A 75 -14.11 -4.89 19.21
CA ILE A 75 -15.57 -4.81 19.19
C ILE A 75 -16.09 -5.32 17.83
N GLY A 76 -17.10 -6.19 17.85
CA GLY A 76 -17.69 -6.78 16.65
C GLY A 76 -16.77 -7.77 15.91
N LYS A 77 -15.66 -8.23 16.52
CA LYS A 77 -14.82 -9.27 15.94
C LYS A 77 -15.65 -10.51 15.61
N GLU A 78 -15.47 -11.03 14.40
CA GLU A 78 -16.13 -12.23 13.86
C GLU A 78 -17.67 -12.21 13.86
N MET A 79 -18.31 -11.06 14.08
CA MET A 79 -19.77 -11.01 14.13
C MET A 79 -20.40 -11.45 12.81
N SER A 80 -21.52 -12.16 12.89
CA SER A 80 -22.17 -12.77 11.71
C SER A 80 -23.56 -12.18 11.40
N PHE A 81 -24.19 -11.51 12.37
CA PHE A 81 -25.48 -10.85 12.18
C PHE A 81 -25.66 -9.69 13.16
N GLY A 82 -26.80 -8.99 13.05
CA GLY A 82 -27.17 -7.91 13.97
C GLY A 82 -26.47 -6.60 13.66
N GLU A 83 -26.59 -5.65 14.59
CA GLU A 83 -26.11 -4.29 14.44
C GLU A 83 -25.35 -3.84 15.69
N ILE A 84 -24.22 -3.15 15.52
CA ILE A 84 -23.52 -2.45 16.59
C ILE A 84 -23.47 -0.96 16.23
N VAL A 85 -23.89 -0.08 17.14
CA VAL A 85 -23.80 1.37 16.98
C VAL A 85 -22.97 1.96 18.11
N ILE A 86 -21.91 2.70 17.78
CA ILE A 86 -20.99 3.32 18.73
C ILE A 86 -21.15 4.84 18.66
N ASN A 87 -21.61 5.45 19.75
CA ASN A 87 -21.78 6.90 19.90
C ASN A 87 -20.51 7.57 20.45
N GLY A 88 -19.38 7.34 19.78
CA GLY A 88 -18.06 7.83 20.17
C GLY A 88 -16.97 7.27 19.26
N ASN A 89 -15.72 7.35 19.69
CA ASN A 89 -14.60 6.70 19.00
C ASN A 89 -14.51 5.22 19.36
N ALA A 90 -13.81 4.42 18.54
CA ALA A 90 -13.59 3.00 18.77
C ALA A 90 -12.12 2.58 18.57
N GLY A 91 -11.71 1.52 19.27
CA GLY A 91 -10.33 1.07 19.28
C GLY A 91 -9.89 0.23 18.08
N LEU A 92 -8.80 -0.51 18.29
CA LEU A 92 -8.13 -1.31 17.28
C LEU A 92 -8.99 -2.50 16.85
N GLN A 93 -8.85 -2.91 15.59
CA GLN A 93 -9.44 -4.16 15.07
C GLN A 93 -10.97 -4.24 15.20
N LEU A 94 -11.66 -3.10 15.15
CA LEU A 94 -13.12 -3.07 15.07
C LEU A 94 -13.62 -3.88 13.85
N GLY A 95 -14.52 -4.83 14.09
CA GLY A 95 -15.08 -5.67 13.03
C GLY A 95 -14.07 -6.57 12.32
N SER A 96 -12.93 -6.90 12.95
CA SER A 96 -11.98 -7.84 12.36
C SER A 96 -12.66 -9.19 12.10
N GLU A 97 -12.44 -9.77 10.93
CA GLU A 97 -12.96 -11.08 10.51
C GLU A 97 -14.50 -11.15 10.51
N MET A 98 -15.17 -10.01 10.40
CA MET A 98 -16.64 -9.91 10.33
C MET A 98 -17.22 -10.70 9.15
N LYS A 99 -18.25 -11.50 9.42
CA LYS A 99 -18.91 -12.44 8.49
C LYS A 99 -20.33 -11.98 8.10
N GLY A 100 -20.85 -10.93 8.74
CA GLY A 100 -22.16 -10.36 8.43
C GLY A 100 -22.62 -9.35 9.49
N GLY A 101 -23.77 -8.72 9.26
CA GLY A 101 -24.31 -7.65 10.12
C GLY A 101 -23.83 -6.25 9.73
N MET A 102 -24.00 -5.30 10.65
CA MET A 102 -23.67 -3.88 10.44
C MET A 102 -23.00 -3.27 11.67
N ILE A 103 -21.93 -2.49 11.46
CA ILE A 103 -21.31 -1.67 12.50
C ILE A 103 -21.37 -0.19 12.06
N ILE A 104 -21.86 0.69 12.92
CA ILE A 104 -21.87 2.14 12.71
C ILE A 104 -21.07 2.81 13.83
N VAL A 105 -20.09 3.64 13.48
CA VAL A 105 -19.31 4.44 14.42
C VAL A 105 -19.55 5.91 14.14
N ASN A 106 -20.05 6.63 15.15
CA ASN A 106 -20.35 8.07 15.03
C ASN A 106 -19.12 8.97 15.27
N GLY A 107 -17.97 8.41 15.64
CA GLY A 107 -16.67 9.09 15.77
C GLY A 107 -15.58 8.47 14.89
N ASP A 108 -14.34 8.55 15.36
CA ASP A 108 -13.14 7.99 14.73
C ASP A 108 -12.90 6.53 15.14
N VAL A 109 -12.14 5.80 14.33
CA VAL A 109 -11.66 4.45 14.66
C VAL A 109 -10.15 4.34 14.52
N LEU A 110 -9.52 3.54 15.38
CA LEU A 110 -8.09 3.25 15.26
C LEU A 110 -7.79 2.28 14.09
N SER A 111 -6.56 1.76 14.07
CA SER A 111 -6.05 0.93 12.97
C SER A 111 -6.70 -0.47 12.91
N TRP A 112 -6.54 -1.12 11.75
CA TRP A 112 -7.03 -2.47 11.45
C TRP A 112 -8.56 -2.64 11.43
N LEU A 113 -9.29 -1.56 11.15
CA LEU A 113 -10.74 -1.62 10.89
C LEU A 113 -11.07 -2.68 9.83
N GLY A 114 -11.93 -3.64 10.16
CA GLY A 114 -12.39 -4.66 9.20
C GLY A 114 -11.28 -5.57 8.66
N MET A 115 -10.17 -5.74 9.39
CA MET A 115 -9.09 -6.67 8.99
C MET A 115 -9.67 -8.06 8.72
N GLY A 116 -9.42 -8.62 7.54
CA GLY A 116 -9.92 -9.96 7.18
C GLY A 116 -11.44 -10.08 7.05
N MET A 117 -12.18 -8.98 6.94
CA MET A 117 -13.64 -8.97 6.77
C MET A 117 -14.08 -9.78 5.53
N GLU A 118 -15.12 -10.59 5.68
CA GLU A 118 -15.64 -11.48 4.62
C GLU A 118 -17.00 -11.02 4.10
N ASN A 119 -17.83 -10.41 4.95
CA ASN A 119 -19.13 -9.86 4.57
C ASN A 119 -19.63 -8.88 5.65
N GLY A 120 -20.79 -8.26 5.40
CA GLY A 120 -21.38 -7.24 6.28
C GLY A 120 -21.04 -5.83 5.83
N SER A 121 -21.36 -4.85 6.68
CA SER A 121 -21.08 -3.44 6.41
C SER A 121 -20.55 -2.71 7.65
N ILE A 122 -19.56 -1.84 7.44
CA ILE A 122 -19.01 -0.98 8.49
C ILE A 122 -19.06 0.47 7.97
N HIS A 123 -19.70 1.38 8.72
CA HIS A 123 -19.75 2.81 8.41
C HIS A 123 -19.16 3.63 9.54
N VAL A 124 -18.06 4.32 9.26
CA VAL A 124 -17.38 5.26 10.17
C VAL A 124 -17.66 6.69 9.73
N LYS A 125 -18.26 7.51 10.61
CA LYS A 125 -18.56 8.91 10.32
C LYS A 125 -17.35 9.84 10.50
N GLY A 126 -16.36 9.42 11.28
CA GLY A 126 -15.09 10.11 11.44
C GLY A 126 -14.00 9.55 10.50
N ASN A 127 -12.78 9.53 11.01
CA ASN A 127 -11.57 9.04 10.36
C ASN A 127 -11.28 7.59 10.78
N ALA A 128 -10.46 6.91 9.99
CA ALA A 128 -9.90 5.61 10.35
C ALA A 128 -8.37 5.67 10.43
N GLY A 129 -7.77 4.81 11.25
CA GLY A 129 -6.33 4.62 11.30
C GLY A 129 -5.77 3.90 10.06
N ASP A 130 -4.61 3.28 10.25
CA ASP A 130 -3.94 2.51 9.22
C ASP A 130 -4.61 1.14 9.00
N TYR A 131 -4.25 0.47 7.91
CA TYR A 131 -4.54 -0.95 7.69
C TYR A 131 -6.02 -1.34 7.62
N VAL A 132 -6.90 -0.41 7.21
CA VAL A 132 -8.33 -0.70 6.98
C VAL A 132 -8.49 -1.81 5.94
N GLY A 133 -9.28 -2.85 6.24
CA GLY A 133 -9.56 -3.96 5.31
C GLY A 133 -8.35 -4.80 4.91
N CYS A 134 -7.24 -4.74 5.66
CA CYS A 134 -6.01 -5.43 5.28
C CYS A 134 -5.98 -6.92 5.70
N ALA A 135 -4.91 -7.62 5.31
CA ALA A 135 -4.51 -8.91 5.86
C ALA A 135 -3.78 -8.79 7.20
N TYR A 136 -3.91 -9.81 8.03
CA TYR A 136 -3.07 -9.98 9.20
C TYR A 136 -1.59 -10.12 8.81
N ARG A 137 -0.68 -9.82 9.73
CA ARG A 137 0.76 -9.87 9.48
C ARG A 137 1.22 -11.29 9.10
N GLY A 138 1.87 -11.41 7.94
CA GLY A 138 2.34 -12.68 7.40
C GLY A 138 1.30 -13.44 6.57
N GLU A 139 0.04 -13.00 6.58
CA GLU A 139 -1.01 -13.55 5.73
C GLU A 139 -1.04 -12.86 4.36
N TRP A 140 -1.42 -13.62 3.34
CA TRP A 140 -1.56 -13.12 1.97
C TRP A 140 -3.03 -12.95 1.55
N ARG A 141 -3.97 -13.06 2.50
CA ARG A 141 -5.41 -12.98 2.27
C ARG A 141 -6.08 -12.04 3.27
N GLY A 142 -6.30 -10.78 2.85
CA GLY A 142 -6.99 -9.76 3.63
C GLY A 142 -8.51 -9.86 3.50
N MET A 143 -9.18 -8.70 3.42
CA MET A 143 -10.63 -8.61 3.21
C MET A 143 -11.07 -9.42 1.97
N ARG A 144 -12.10 -10.24 2.13
CA ARG A 144 -12.67 -11.18 1.14
C ARG A 144 -14.11 -10.84 0.73
N GLY A 145 -14.66 -9.74 1.24
CA GLY A 145 -16.00 -9.27 0.93
C GLY A 145 -16.51 -8.26 1.96
N GLY A 146 -17.75 -7.81 1.80
CA GLY A 146 -18.36 -6.77 2.62
C GLY A 146 -18.05 -5.34 2.13
N GLU A 147 -18.59 -4.36 2.85
CA GLU A 147 -18.43 -2.93 2.52
C GLU A 147 -17.95 -2.12 3.74
N ILE A 148 -16.90 -1.33 3.55
CA ILE A 148 -16.41 -0.37 4.54
C ILE A 148 -16.57 1.04 3.95
N THR A 149 -17.29 1.91 4.64
CA THR A 149 -17.46 3.33 4.28
C THR A 149 -16.91 4.22 5.38
N ILE A 150 -16.07 5.19 5.03
CA ILE A 150 -15.45 6.16 5.93
C ILE A 150 -15.75 7.58 5.40
N ASP A 151 -16.45 8.40 6.19
CA ASP A 151 -16.81 9.78 5.81
C ASP A 151 -15.64 10.76 5.99
N GLY A 152 -14.65 10.42 6.80
CA GLY A 152 -13.39 11.14 6.96
C GLY A 152 -12.25 10.59 6.10
N SER A 153 -11.02 10.76 6.60
CA SER A 153 -9.78 10.25 5.99
C SER A 153 -9.37 8.91 6.59
N ALA A 154 -8.46 8.19 5.93
CA ALA A 154 -7.85 6.97 6.46
C ALA A 154 -6.31 7.03 6.38
N GLY A 155 -5.65 6.22 7.19
CA GLY A 155 -4.18 6.14 7.26
C GLY A 155 -3.54 5.39 6.10
N ASP A 156 -2.40 4.75 6.37
CA ASP A 156 -1.60 4.00 5.41
C ASP A 156 -2.12 2.57 5.18
N ASN A 157 -1.68 1.92 4.10
CA ASN A 157 -1.89 0.48 3.83
C ASN A 157 -3.36 0.03 3.77
N ILE A 158 -4.26 0.93 3.35
CA ILE A 158 -5.68 0.63 3.15
C ILE A 158 -5.85 -0.48 2.11
N GLY A 159 -6.65 -1.50 2.41
CA GLY A 159 -6.91 -2.62 1.50
C GLY A 159 -5.67 -3.48 1.19
N GLY A 160 -4.67 -3.47 2.07
CA GLY A 160 -3.46 -4.29 1.91
C GLY A 160 -3.79 -5.78 1.77
N ALA A 161 -3.41 -6.39 0.65
CA ALA A 161 -3.74 -7.77 0.29
C ALA A 161 -5.25 -8.10 0.24
N MET A 162 -6.09 -7.10 -0.05
CA MET A 162 -7.53 -7.26 -0.28
C MET A 162 -7.80 -8.20 -1.47
N ILE A 163 -8.73 -9.13 -1.30
CA ILE A 163 -9.13 -10.13 -2.30
C ILE A 163 -10.48 -9.77 -2.92
N ASP A 164 -11.43 -9.27 -2.13
CA ASP A 164 -12.73 -8.82 -2.61
C ASP A 164 -13.39 -7.87 -1.59
N GLY A 165 -14.54 -7.31 -1.94
CA GLY A 165 -15.28 -6.33 -1.15
C GLY A 165 -15.14 -4.91 -1.67
N THR A 166 -15.64 -3.94 -0.90
CA THR A 166 -15.58 -2.52 -1.28
C THR A 166 -15.16 -1.64 -0.10
N ILE A 167 -14.19 -0.76 -0.33
CA ILE A 167 -13.78 0.27 0.64
C ILE A 167 -14.02 1.65 0.02
N ARG A 168 -14.81 2.51 0.67
CA ARG A 168 -15.14 3.88 0.24
C ARG A 168 -14.67 4.88 1.28
N ILE A 169 -13.86 5.84 0.86
CA ILE A 169 -13.28 6.87 1.73
C ILE A 169 -13.55 8.23 1.11
N GLN A 170 -14.21 9.12 1.86
CA GLN A 170 -14.56 10.47 1.39
C GLN A 170 -13.37 11.45 1.51
N GLY A 171 -12.49 11.24 2.47
CA GLY A 171 -11.29 12.05 2.69
C GLY A 171 -10.07 11.55 1.92
N ASN A 172 -8.90 11.87 2.47
CA ASN A 172 -7.60 11.45 1.93
C ASN A 172 -7.21 10.06 2.48
N VAL A 173 -6.29 9.41 1.78
CA VAL A 173 -5.65 8.18 2.22
C VAL A 173 -4.14 8.38 2.31
N GLY A 174 -3.48 7.68 3.23
CA GLY A 174 -2.03 7.66 3.34
C GLY A 174 -1.32 6.94 2.19
N ASP A 175 -0.11 6.47 2.49
CA ASP A 175 0.75 5.72 1.57
C ASP A 175 0.26 4.27 1.41
N PHE A 176 0.68 3.61 0.31
CA PHE A 176 0.48 2.17 0.08
C PHE A 176 -0.98 1.71 0.02
N CYS A 177 -1.90 2.59 -0.39
CA CYS A 177 -3.29 2.21 -0.64
C CYS A 177 -3.36 1.09 -1.69
N GLY A 178 -3.96 -0.05 -1.34
CA GLY A 178 -4.12 -1.22 -2.21
C GLY A 178 -2.83 -2.01 -2.45
N VAL A 179 -1.84 -1.93 -1.56
CA VAL A 179 -0.62 -2.73 -1.67
C VAL A 179 -0.95 -4.24 -1.69
N ASN A 180 -0.35 -5.00 -2.59
CA ASN A 180 -0.59 -6.44 -2.78
C ASN A 180 -2.07 -6.81 -3.08
N MET A 181 -2.91 -5.86 -3.52
CA MET A 181 -4.33 -6.09 -3.81
C MET A 181 -4.51 -7.13 -4.93
N LYS A 182 -5.44 -8.06 -4.73
CA LYS A 182 -5.75 -9.18 -5.64
C LYS A 182 -7.13 -9.03 -6.29
N GLY A 183 -8.04 -8.31 -5.64
CA GLY A 183 -9.40 -8.08 -6.11
C GLY A 183 -10.14 -7.09 -5.21
N GLY A 184 -11.43 -6.87 -5.50
CA GLY A 184 -12.25 -5.86 -4.82
C GLY A 184 -12.14 -4.46 -5.42
N GLU A 185 -12.75 -3.49 -4.75
CA GLU A 185 -12.82 -2.08 -5.18
C GLU A 185 -12.49 -1.12 -4.04
N ILE A 186 -11.52 -0.23 -4.24
CA ILE A 186 -11.19 0.86 -3.31
C ILE A 186 -11.49 2.20 -3.99
N ILE A 187 -12.25 3.06 -3.32
CA ILE A 187 -12.68 4.36 -3.84
C ILE A 187 -12.30 5.45 -2.86
N VAL A 188 -11.39 6.33 -3.28
CA VAL A 188 -10.88 7.46 -2.49
C VAL A 188 -11.33 8.75 -3.15
N ARG A 189 -12.14 9.55 -2.44
CA ARG A 189 -12.62 10.83 -2.97
C ARG A 189 -11.58 11.95 -2.83
N GLY A 190 -10.71 11.88 -1.83
CA GLY A 190 -9.56 12.76 -1.69
C GLY A 190 -8.35 12.31 -2.50
N GLY A 191 -7.18 12.79 -2.09
CA GLY A 191 -5.88 12.36 -2.61
C GLY A 191 -5.32 11.16 -1.86
N THR A 192 -4.18 10.68 -2.35
CA THR A 192 -3.45 9.57 -1.72
C THR A 192 -1.94 9.79 -1.81
N GLY A 193 -1.22 9.15 -0.91
CA GLY A 193 0.22 9.19 -0.82
C GLY A 193 0.94 8.45 -1.96
N ARG A 194 2.12 7.92 -1.64
CA ARG A 194 2.94 7.18 -2.60
C ARG A 194 2.48 5.72 -2.73
N ALA A 195 2.95 5.07 -3.78
CA ALA A 195 2.90 3.61 -3.91
C ALA A 195 1.48 3.01 -3.93
N VAL A 196 0.52 3.74 -4.51
CA VAL A 196 -0.86 3.28 -4.70
C VAL A 196 -0.86 2.07 -5.64
N GLY A 197 -1.48 0.98 -5.19
CA GLY A 197 -1.55 -0.27 -5.94
C GLY A 197 -0.20 -0.98 -6.11
N ALA A 198 0.81 -0.68 -5.27
CA ALA A 198 2.09 -1.39 -5.30
C ALA A 198 1.87 -2.91 -5.23
N GLU A 199 2.49 -3.66 -6.14
CA GLU A 199 2.40 -5.13 -6.19
C GLU A 199 0.95 -5.64 -6.37
N MET A 200 0.01 -4.81 -6.87
CA MET A 200 -1.36 -5.27 -7.12
C MET A 200 -1.41 -6.23 -8.32
N THR A 201 -2.08 -7.36 -8.15
CA THR A 201 -2.30 -8.37 -9.20
C THR A 201 -3.73 -8.36 -9.74
N GLY A 202 -4.65 -7.67 -9.06
CA GLY A 202 -6.04 -7.52 -9.49
C GLY A 202 -6.79 -6.50 -8.65
N GLY A 203 -8.07 -6.32 -8.95
CA GLY A 203 -8.93 -5.33 -8.28
C GLY A 203 -8.88 -3.95 -8.94
N LYS A 204 -9.62 -3.02 -8.34
CA LYS A 204 -9.78 -1.66 -8.87
C LYS A 204 -9.60 -0.62 -7.79
N ILE A 205 -8.76 0.38 -8.07
CA ILE A 205 -8.57 1.55 -7.21
C ILE A 205 -9.00 2.79 -7.98
N MET A 206 -9.87 3.62 -7.40
CA MET A 206 -10.29 4.90 -7.98
C MET A 206 -9.95 6.05 -7.05
N VAL A 207 -9.13 7.00 -7.51
CA VAL A 207 -8.70 8.19 -6.76
C VAL A 207 -9.21 9.44 -7.45
N PHE A 208 -10.02 10.23 -6.74
CA PHE A 208 -10.61 11.45 -7.29
C PHE A 208 -9.76 12.70 -7.04
N GLY A 209 -8.82 12.65 -6.09
CA GLY A 209 -7.82 13.68 -5.85
C GLY A 209 -6.49 13.40 -6.54
N LYS A 210 -5.42 13.98 -5.96
CA LYS A 210 -4.04 13.87 -6.44
C LYS A 210 -3.33 12.68 -5.82
N ILE A 211 -2.54 11.97 -6.63
CA ILE A 211 -1.52 11.02 -6.14
C ILE A 211 -0.20 11.78 -5.97
N SER A 212 0.40 11.71 -4.79
CA SER A 212 1.63 12.46 -4.50
C SER A 212 2.84 11.94 -5.30
N LYS A 213 3.00 10.61 -5.38
CA LYS A 213 4.10 9.95 -6.10
C LYS A 213 3.60 8.68 -6.78
N PHE A 214 3.54 8.73 -8.09
CA PHE A 214 3.03 7.65 -8.93
C PHE A 214 4.07 6.55 -9.13
N LEU A 215 3.61 5.29 -9.25
CA LEU A 215 4.51 4.16 -9.44
C LEU A 215 4.83 3.96 -10.93
N PRO A 216 6.12 3.74 -11.28
CA PRO A 216 6.52 3.52 -12.67
C PRO A 216 6.05 2.15 -13.22
N GLY A 217 5.64 1.21 -12.36
CA GLY A 217 5.16 -0.12 -12.76
C GLY A 217 3.75 -0.13 -13.36
N PHE A 218 3.07 1.01 -13.44
CA PHE A 218 1.77 1.14 -14.08
C PHE A 218 1.90 1.66 -15.51
N GLU A 219 1.23 0.98 -16.44
CA GLU A 219 1.14 1.37 -17.83
C GLU A 219 -0.17 2.13 -18.06
N TYR A 220 -0.12 3.26 -18.76
CA TYR A 220 -1.31 3.97 -19.18
C TYR A 220 -2.14 3.07 -20.13
N SER A 221 -3.43 2.95 -19.85
CA SER A 221 -4.33 2.08 -20.62
C SER A 221 -5.38 2.88 -21.37
N GLU A 222 -6.03 3.84 -20.70
CA GLU A 222 -7.17 4.57 -21.29
C GLU A 222 -7.43 5.90 -20.59
N THR A 223 -8.19 6.77 -21.24
CA THR A 223 -8.84 7.90 -20.59
C THR A 223 -10.34 7.68 -20.70
N MET A 224 -11.05 7.72 -19.57
CA MET A 224 -12.49 7.48 -19.52
C MET A 224 -13.25 8.62 -18.85
N SER A 225 -14.50 8.83 -19.23
CA SER A 225 -15.42 9.76 -18.58
C SER A 225 -16.40 8.99 -17.71
N MET A 226 -16.52 9.36 -16.43
CA MET A 226 -17.49 8.80 -15.51
C MET A 226 -18.21 9.93 -14.77
N LYS A 227 -19.55 9.99 -14.89
CA LYS A 227 -20.40 11.03 -14.28
C LYS A 227 -19.91 12.46 -14.55
N GLY A 228 -19.41 12.71 -15.77
CA GLY A 228 -18.92 14.03 -16.20
C GLY A 228 -17.51 14.38 -15.73
N GLN A 229 -16.82 13.48 -15.02
CA GLN A 229 -15.41 13.63 -14.65
C GLN A 229 -14.54 12.73 -15.50
N LEU A 230 -13.37 13.24 -15.92
CA LEU A 230 -12.39 12.50 -16.68
C LEU A 230 -11.40 11.79 -15.74
N PHE A 231 -11.09 10.54 -16.06
CA PHE A 231 -10.13 9.71 -15.36
C PHE A 231 -9.08 9.16 -16.31
N LEU A 232 -7.85 9.08 -15.81
CA LEU A 232 -6.76 8.34 -16.42
C LEU A 232 -6.77 6.93 -15.84
N GLY A 233 -6.93 5.94 -16.71
CA GLY A 233 -6.89 4.53 -16.39
C GLY A 233 -5.51 3.95 -16.67
N PHE A 234 -4.98 3.23 -15.68
CA PHE A 234 -3.71 2.54 -15.73
C PHE A 234 -3.90 1.06 -15.40
N LYS A 235 -3.05 0.22 -16.01
CA LYS A 235 -2.97 -1.20 -15.75
C LYS A 235 -1.62 -1.54 -15.13
N GLY A 236 -1.63 -2.32 -14.06
CA GLY A 236 -0.42 -2.65 -13.28
C GLY A 236 -0.78 -3.47 -12.04
N ASP A 237 0.16 -3.75 -11.15
CA ASP A 237 1.57 -3.33 -11.15
C ASP A 237 2.46 -4.35 -11.89
N TYR A 238 3.18 -3.92 -12.94
CA TYR A 238 4.08 -4.78 -13.72
C TYR A 238 5.39 -5.15 -13.00
N SER A 239 5.56 -4.77 -11.73
CA SER A 239 6.48 -5.49 -10.85
C SER A 239 6.08 -6.95 -10.65
N GLU A 240 4.80 -7.25 -10.81
CA GLU A 240 4.22 -8.60 -10.72
C GLU A 240 4.08 -9.28 -12.08
N ILE A 241 3.95 -10.61 -12.05
CA ILE A 241 3.77 -11.42 -13.26
C ILE A 241 2.31 -11.39 -13.69
N ASN A 242 2.05 -10.91 -14.91
CA ASN A 242 0.71 -10.84 -15.53
C ASN A 242 -0.34 -10.12 -14.67
N PRO A 243 -0.09 -8.86 -14.23
CA PRO A 243 -1.01 -8.14 -13.38
C PRO A 243 -2.29 -7.78 -14.13
N ASN A 244 -3.41 -7.76 -13.41
CA ASN A 244 -4.71 -7.31 -13.89
C ASN A 244 -5.32 -6.22 -12.99
N GLY A 245 -4.49 -5.52 -12.23
CA GLY A 245 -4.92 -4.39 -11.41
C GLY A 245 -5.26 -3.18 -12.27
N LYS A 246 -6.28 -2.44 -11.84
CA LYS A 246 -6.77 -1.24 -12.52
C LYS A 246 -6.74 -0.05 -11.57
N LEU A 247 -5.99 0.98 -11.95
CA LEU A 247 -5.90 2.23 -11.20
C LEU A 247 -6.50 3.36 -12.04
N TYR A 248 -7.53 4.02 -11.52
CA TYR A 248 -8.13 5.19 -12.15
C TYR A 248 -7.86 6.42 -11.29
N VAL A 249 -7.34 7.48 -11.90
CA VAL A 249 -7.01 8.73 -11.19
C VAL A 249 -7.67 9.90 -11.90
N SER A 250 -8.11 10.90 -11.13
CA SER A 250 -8.71 12.11 -11.68
C SER A 250 -7.76 12.79 -12.67
N TYR A 251 -8.24 13.05 -13.88
CA TYR A 251 -7.47 13.65 -14.97
C TYR A 251 -6.93 15.02 -14.56
N ASN A 252 -7.77 15.88 -14.00
CA ASN A 252 -7.40 17.27 -13.76
C ASN A 252 -6.34 17.44 -12.67
N GLU A 253 -6.37 16.59 -11.66
CA GLU A 253 -5.44 16.63 -10.52
C GLU A 253 -4.09 15.95 -10.82
N ASN A 254 -4.02 15.16 -11.91
CA ASN A 254 -2.89 14.31 -12.22
C ASN A 254 -2.45 14.42 -13.69
N LYS A 255 -2.68 15.58 -14.34
CA LYS A 255 -2.34 15.80 -15.76
C LYS A 255 -0.86 15.53 -16.09
N ASN A 256 0.03 15.77 -15.12
CA ASN A 256 1.46 15.53 -15.26
C ASN A 256 1.77 14.05 -15.56
N LEU A 257 0.96 13.10 -15.09
CA LEU A 257 1.17 11.68 -15.37
C LEU A 257 1.02 11.32 -16.85
N ILE A 258 0.21 12.10 -17.59
CA ILE A 258 0.09 11.95 -19.04
C ILE A 258 1.23 12.67 -19.73
N MET A 259 1.61 13.86 -19.24
CA MET A 259 2.71 14.59 -19.84
C MET A 259 3.98 13.74 -19.79
N ASP A 260 4.24 13.03 -18.69
CA ASP A 260 5.36 12.08 -18.59
C ASP A 260 5.23 10.87 -19.55
N VAL A 261 4.02 10.47 -19.94
CA VAL A 261 3.78 9.38 -20.91
C VAL A 261 3.93 9.88 -22.35
N ILE A 262 3.36 11.04 -22.67
CA ILE A 262 3.47 11.69 -23.98
C ILE A 262 4.91 12.15 -24.21
N THR A 263 5.57 12.75 -23.22
CA THR A 263 6.99 13.07 -23.31
C THR A 263 7.83 11.81 -23.34
N LYS A 264 7.46 10.67 -22.77
CA LYS A 264 8.21 9.42 -23.02
C LYS A 264 8.03 8.85 -24.44
N GLU A 265 6.93 9.14 -25.12
CA GLU A 265 6.79 8.84 -26.56
C GLU A 265 7.55 9.83 -27.45
N GLU A 266 7.71 11.09 -27.01
CA GLU A 266 8.41 12.16 -27.74
C GLU A 266 9.84 12.49 -27.23
N ASP A 267 10.30 11.87 -26.14
CA ASP A 267 11.65 11.96 -25.62
C ASP A 267 12.50 11.15 -26.59
N ASN A 268 13.00 11.87 -27.59
CA ASN A 268 13.90 11.40 -28.62
C ASN A 268 15.06 10.63 -27.96
N VAL A 269 14.92 9.32 -27.84
CA VAL A 269 16.07 8.44 -27.74
C VAL A 269 16.76 8.57 -29.09
N ASP A 270 17.71 9.49 -29.15
CA ASP A 270 18.58 9.67 -30.30
C ASP A 270 19.98 9.14 -29.95
N GLU A 271 20.92 9.27 -30.89
CA GLU A 271 22.29 8.81 -30.68
C GLU A 271 23.02 9.51 -29.51
N SER A 272 22.43 10.56 -28.91
CA SER A 272 23.00 11.31 -27.78
C SER A 272 22.57 10.81 -26.39
N GLY A 273 21.50 10.00 -26.29
CA GLY A 273 21.00 9.41 -25.04
C GLY A 273 19.53 9.73 -24.74
N PHE A 274 19.10 9.48 -23.50
CA PHE A 274 17.73 9.72 -23.03
C PHE A 274 17.64 9.85 -21.50
N LYS A 275 16.51 10.37 -21.01
CA LYS A 275 16.15 10.33 -19.59
C LYS A 275 15.46 9.02 -19.24
N ALA A 276 15.89 8.39 -18.16
CA ALA A 276 15.35 7.09 -17.74
C ALA A 276 14.95 7.08 -16.27
N ILE A 277 13.98 6.23 -15.94
CA ILE A 277 13.72 5.82 -14.56
C ILE A 277 14.64 4.66 -14.19
N TYR A 278 15.53 4.91 -13.24
CA TYR A 278 16.45 3.94 -12.66
C TYR A 278 15.77 3.09 -11.58
N ASN A 279 15.87 1.78 -11.74
CA ASN A 279 15.51 0.78 -10.74
C ASN A 279 16.68 -0.16 -10.45
N SER A 280 16.84 -0.59 -9.19
CA SER A 280 17.77 -1.66 -8.83
C SER A 280 17.13 -2.79 -8.06
N GLY A 281 17.76 -3.95 -8.15
CA GLY A 281 17.35 -5.18 -7.50
C GLY A 281 18.44 -6.24 -7.60
N SER A 282 18.20 -7.38 -6.95
CA SER A 282 19.11 -8.51 -7.01
C SER A 282 18.82 -9.35 -8.25
N THR A 283 19.86 -9.81 -8.95
CA THR A 283 19.71 -10.83 -10.00
C THR A 283 19.98 -12.23 -9.45
N ILE A 284 19.47 -13.27 -10.13
CA ILE A 284 19.73 -14.67 -9.75
C ILE A 284 21.24 -14.97 -9.80
N THR A 285 21.91 -14.54 -10.86
CA THR A 285 23.35 -14.74 -11.06
C THR A 285 24.16 -14.05 -9.98
N GLN A 286 23.83 -12.80 -9.65
CA GLN A 286 24.44 -12.08 -8.55
C GLN A 286 24.28 -12.82 -7.22
N GLY A 287 23.08 -13.31 -6.92
CA GLY A 287 22.80 -14.10 -5.71
C GLY A 287 23.65 -15.37 -5.63
N ARG A 288 23.84 -16.06 -6.77
CA ARG A 288 24.72 -17.24 -6.87
C ARG A 288 26.18 -16.90 -6.57
N ILE A 289 26.70 -15.81 -7.12
CA ILE A 289 28.09 -15.37 -6.92
C ILE A 289 28.35 -14.99 -5.45
N ILE A 290 27.44 -14.20 -4.84
CA ILE A 290 27.60 -13.71 -3.47
C ILE A 290 27.51 -14.82 -2.42
N LYS A 291 26.73 -15.90 -2.65
CA LYS A 291 26.68 -17.04 -1.70
C LYS A 291 28.05 -17.68 -1.44
N GLY A 292 29.04 -17.47 -2.33
CA GLY A 292 30.44 -17.86 -2.12
C GLY A 292 31.32 -16.85 -1.36
N GLY A 293 30.76 -15.74 -0.86
CA GLY A 293 31.45 -14.76 -0.01
C GLY A 293 32.36 -13.74 -0.71
N LYS A 294 32.37 -13.68 -2.06
CA LYS A 294 33.34 -12.86 -2.81
C LYS A 294 32.67 -11.75 -3.62
N LYS A 295 32.53 -10.56 -3.02
CA LYS A 295 31.92 -9.35 -3.64
C LYS A 295 32.89 -8.49 -4.47
N LEU A 296 34.13 -8.93 -4.66
CA LEU A 296 35.18 -8.20 -5.39
C LEU A 296 35.78 -9.05 -6.53
N THR A 297 35.05 -10.05 -7.01
CA THR A 297 35.50 -10.88 -8.13
C THR A 297 35.18 -10.21 -9.46
N GLU A 298 35.96 -10.56 -10.48
CA GLU A 298 35.63 -10.17 -11.86
C GLU A 298 34.25 -10.67 -12.29
N GLU A 299 33.83 -11.85 -11.83
CA GLU A 299 32.49 -12.40 -12.12
C GLU A 299 31.39 -11.51 -11.51
N TYR A 300 31.57 -11.04 -10.27
CA TYR A 300 30.65 -10.11 -9.62
C TYR A 300 30.60 -8.76 -10.35
N MET A 301 31.76 -8.24 -10.76
CA MET A 301 31.84 -6.99 -11.53
C MET A 301 31.17 -7.14 -12.91
N LYS A 302 31.40 -8.25 -13.62
CA LYS A 302 30.76 -8.50 -14.92
C LYS A 302 29.25 -8.55 -14.82
N GLU A 303 28.71 -9.05 -13.72
CA GLU A 303 27.28 -9.10 -13.45
C GLU A 303 26.72 -7.76 -12.99
N CYS A 304 27.39 -7.04 -12.09
CA CYS A 304 26.80 -5.88 -11.41
C CYS A 304 27.15 -4.53 -12.03
N ALA A 305 28.20 -4.46 -12.84
CA ALA A 305 28.58 -3.27 -13.58
C ALA A 305 27.85 -3.20 -14.94
N THR A 306 26.55 -3.50 -14.93
CA THR A 306 25.69 -3.55 -16.11
C THR A 306 24.50 -2.60 -15.96
N CYS A 307 24.00 -2.12 -17.09
CA CYS A 307 22.77 -1.37 -17.23
C CYS A 307 21.90 -2.11 -18.23
N HIS A 308 20.80 -2.68 -17.74
CA HIS A 308 19.81 -3.39 -18.54
C HIS A 308 18.84 -2.35 -19.12
N ILE A 309 18.65 -2.40 -20.44
CA ILE A 309 17.94 -1.38 -21.22
C ILE A 309 16.92 -2.11 -22.12
N ASN A 310 15.74 -1.51 -22.27
CA ASN A 310 14.74 -1.99 -23.21
C ASN A 310 15.32 -2.13 -24.64
N PRO A 311 14.96 -3.18 -25.40
CA PRO A 311 15.36 -3.37 -26.79
C PRO A 311 15.26 -2.14 -27.68
N ALA A 312 14.14 -1.42 -27.65
CA ALA A 312 13.89 -0.29 -28.55
C ALA A 312 14.79 0.90 -28.20
N ASP A 313 14.97 1.19 -26.90
CA ASP A 313 15.83 2.28 -26.44
C ASP A 313 17.31 1.95 -26.72
N TYR A 314 17.72 0.69 -26.50
CA TYR A 314 19.08 0.22 -26.81
C TYR A 314 19.43 0.35 -28.30
N GLU A 315 18.49 0.00 -29.19
CA GLU A 315 18.65 0.16 -30.63
C GLU A 315 18.71 1.63 -31.03
N SER A 316 17.85 2.47 -30.46
CA SER A 316 17.76 3.90 -30.75
C SER A 316 19.02 4.67 -30.32
N MET A 317 19.70 4.20 -29.27
CA MET A 317 21.02 4.70 -28.83
C MET A 317 22.20 4.25 -29.70
N GLY A 318 21.97 3.51 -30.80
CA GLY A 318 23.03 3.02 -31.66
C GLY A 318 23.79 1.81 -31.11
N LYS A 319 23.17 1.00 -30.24
CA LYS A 319 23.73 -0.25 -29.69
C LYS A 319 25.07 -0.05 -28.95
N PRO A 320 25.16 0.88 -27.99
CA PRO A 320 26.41 1.15 -27.32
C PRO A 320 26.86 -0.05 -26.49
N SER A 321 28.16 -0.35 -26.48
CA SER A 321 28.70 -1.42 -25.61
C SER A 321 28.76 -1.00 -24.13
N LYS A 322 28.80 0.32 -23.88
CA LYS A 322 28.89 0.96 -22.57
C LYS A 322 28.00 2.20 -22.56
N VAL A 323 27.40 2.47 -21.41
CA VAL A 323 26.62 3.69 -21.17
C VAL A 323 27.15 4.44 -19.97
N VAL A 324 26.99 5.75 -19.99
CA VAL A 324 27.21 6.64 -18.87
C VAL A 324 25.85 6.95 -18.24
N ILE A 325 25.73 6.72 -16.94
CA ILE A 325 24.54 7.03 -16.15
C ILE A 325 24.88 8.18 -15.22
N SER A 326 24.09 9.26 -15.28
CA SER A 326 24.26 10.45 -14.45
C SER A 326 23.04 10.70 -13.58
N CYS A 327 23.26 11.05 -12.31
CA CYS A 327 22.22 11.49 -11.38
C CYS A 327 22.77 12.61 -10.49
N GLY A 328 22.28 13.84 -10.66
CA GLY A 328 22.84 15.01 -10.00
C GLY A 328 24.32 15.21 -10.36
N ASN A 329 25.20 15.23 -9.35
CA ASN A 329 26.65 15.36 -9.54
C ASN A 329 27.39 14.02 -9.68
N ASN A 330 26.66 12.90 -9.63
CA ASN A 330 27.24 11.57 -9.69
C ASN A 330 27.15 10.99 -11.11
N GLU A 331 28.20 10.28 -11.51
CA GLU A 331 28.27 9.63 -12.81
C GLU A 331 28.99 8.27 -12.70
N ILE A 332 28.46 7.26 -13.38
CA ILE A 332 29.08 5.93 -13.49
C ILE A 332 28.99 5.38 -14.92
N VAL A 333 30.03 4.67 -15.35
CA VAL A 333 30.08 3.97 -16.63
C VAL A 333 29.75 2.50 -16.42
N LEU A 334 28.76 1.97 -17.14
CA LEU A 334 28.30 0.59 -17.05
C LEU A 334 28.29 -0.07 -18.42
N ARG A 335 28.35 -1.40 -18.44
CA ARG A 335 28.12 -2.19 -19.65
C ARG A 335 26.63 -2.15 -20.01
N ALA A 336 26.29 -1.78 -21.23
CA ALA A 336 24.90 -1.83 -21.66
C ALA A 336 24.50 -3.28 -22.02
N VAL A 337 23.32 -3.69 -21.57
CA VAL A 337 22.75 -5.02 -21.80
C VAL A 337 21.32 -4.82 -22.27
N LYS A 338 20.96 -5.45 -23.40
CA LYS A 338 19.59 -5.46 -23.89
C LYS A 338 18.76 -6.46 -23.09
N ASP A 339 17.60 -6.04 -22.60
CA ASP A 339 16.74 -6.84 -21.72
C ASP A 339 15.25 -6.59 -22.01
N ASP A 340 14.55 -7.61 -22.50
CA ASP A 340 13.12 -7.55 -22.83
C ASP A 340 12.22 -7.36 -21.59
N GLY A 341 12.74 -7.67 -20.39
CA GLY A 341 12.02 -7.47 -19.13
C GLY A 341 12.03 -6.03 -18.62
N VAL A 342 12.78 -5.14 -19.28
CA VAL A 342 12.84 -3.72 -18.93
C VAL A 342 11.85 -2.94 -19.78
N GLN A 343 10.95 -2.19 -19.13
CA GLN A 343 10.02 -1.30 -19.82
C GLN A 343 10.74 -0.14 -20.52
N ARG A 344 10.17 0.37 -21.61
CA ARG A 344 10.71 1.53 -22.33
C ARG A 344 10.82 2.76 -21.41
N GLY A 345 11.87 3.55 -21.55
CA GLY A 345 12.14 4.71 -20.69
C GLY A 345 12.56 4.35 -19.25
N ASN A 346 12.84 3.07 -18.98
CA ASN A 346 13.36 2.59 -17.71
C ASN A 346 14.70 1.89 -17.93
N ILE A 347 15.52 1.85 -16.88
CA ILE A 347 16.73 1.03 -16.83
C ILE A 347 16.76 0.21 -15.54
N PHE A 348 17.41 -0.94 -15.61
CA PHE A 348 17.68 -1.76 -14.43
C PHE A 348 19.19 -1.93 -14.22
N ILE A 349 19.66 -1.61 -13.00
CA ILE A 349 21.06 -1.81 -12.61
C ILE A 349 21.08 -2.78 -11.43
N PRO A 350 21.80 -3.93 -11.53
CA PRO A 350 21.90 -4.86 -10.42
C PRO A 350 22.45 -4.21 -9.15
N ARG A 351 21.90 -4.60 -8.01
CA ARG A 351 22.22 -4.02 -6.70
C ARG A 351 23.70 -4.22 -6.35
N GLY A 352 24.46 -3.15 -6.25
CA GLY A 352 25.88 -3.24 -5.92
C GLY A 352 26.50 -1.86 -5.80
N ILE A 353 27.83 -1.82 -5.67
CA ILE A 353 28.53 -0.54 -5.52
C ILE A 353 28.34 0.41 -6.72
N TRP A 354 28.19 -0.14 -7.93
CA TRP A 354 27.89 0.63 -9.15
C TRP A 354 26.52 1.31 -9.09
N ALA A 355 25.49 0.60 -8.63
CA ALA A 355 24.16 1.16 -8.38
C ALA A 355 24.24 2.24 -7.28
N ASN A 356 24.89 1.93 -6.16
CA ASN A 356 25.04 2.88 -5.04
C ASN A 356 25.73 4.19 -5.46
N ALA A 357 26.58 4.15 -6.50
CA ALA A 357 27.27 5.34 -7.01
C ALA A 357 26.36 6.40 -7.63
N ILE A 358 25.19 6.00 -8.12
CA ILE A 358 24.21 6.92 -8.70
C ILE A 358 22.96 7.08 -7.84
N THR A 359 22.79 6.27 -6.79
CA THR A 359 21.64 6.37 -5.89
C THR A 359 21.71 7.65 -5.06
N PRO A 360 20.67 8.52 -5.10
CA PRO A 360 20.61 9.71 -4.27
C PRO A 360 20.65 9.38 -2.77
N ALA A 361 21.31 10.21 -1.97
CA ALA A 361 21.41 10.03 -0.52
C ALA A 361 20.08 10.28 0.23
N ALA A 362 19.07 10.85 -0.43
CA ALA A 362 17.76 11.13 0.16
C ALA A 362 17.04 9.82 0.52
N THR A 363 16.64 9.71 1.79
CA THR A 363 15.99 8.50 2.33
C THR A 363 14.49 8.64 2.51
N GLU A 364 13.92 9.84 2.32
CA GLU A 364 12.50 10.14 2.53
C GLU A 364 11.98 9.58 3.89
N THR A 365 12.77 9.70 4.96
CA THR A 365 12.45 9.21 6.31
C THR A 365 12.32 7.67 6.44
N THR A 366 12.60 6.90 5.39
CA THR A 366 12.56 5.43 5.41
C THR A 366 13.82 4.78 5.98
N GLY A 367 14.85 5.57 6.29
CA GLY A 367 16.16 5.08 6.72
C GLY A 367 16.99 4.40 5.63
N SER A 368 16.47 4.30 4.39
CA SER A 368 17.17 3.74 3.23
C SER A 368 17.11 4.69 2.02
N PRO A 369 18.19 4.81 1.23
CA PRO A 369 18.17 5.57 -0.03
C PRO A 369 17.15 5.05 -1.05
N MET A 370 16.74 5.92 -1.98
CA MET A 370 15.77 5.58 -3.03
C MET A 370 16.42 4.77 -4.15
N TYR A 371 16.31 3.44 -4.09
CA TYR A 371 16.90 2.51 -5.06
C TYR A 371 16.01 2.19 -6.27
N LYS A 372 14.81 2.76 -6.32
CA LYS A 372 13.78 2.52 -7.34
C LYS A 372 13.04 3.82 -7.64
N GLY A 373 12.69 4.05 -8.90
CA GLY A 373 11.92 5.23 -9.31
C GLY A 373 12.72 6.54 -9.35
N VAL A 374 14.04 6.48 -9.54
CA VAL A 374 14.91 7.67 -9.59
C VAL A 374 15.12 8.12 -11.04
N GLU A 375 15.00 9.41 -11.33
CA GLU A 375 15.33 9.93 -12.66
C GLU A 375 16.85 10.04 -12.86
N VAL A 376 17.34 9.52 -13.99
CA VAL A 376 18.75 9.57 -14.40
C VAL A 376 18.87 9.91 -15.88
N ASP A 377 20.02 10.46 -16.28
CA ASP A 377 20.37 10.62 -17.70
C ASP A 377 21.25 9.45 -18.16
N VAL A 378 20.93 8.88 -19.32
CA VAL A 378 21.60 7.71 -19.90
C VAL A 378 22.17 8.06 -21.27
N LYS A 379 23.48 7.93 -21.46
CA LYS A 379 24.15 8.30 -22.72
C LYS A 379 25.10 7.21 -23.20
N PRO A 380 25.33 7.05 -24.52
CA PRO A 380 26.41 6.20 -25.01
C PRO A 380 27.76 6.65 -24.43
N ALA A 381 28.53 5.72 -23.89
CA ALA A 381 29.84 6.07 -23.34
C ALA A 381 30.88 6.19 -24.47
N PRO A 382 31.81 7.16 -24.38
CA PRO A 382 32.89 7.25 -25.37
C PRO A 382 33.76 5.99 -25.31
N PRO A 383 34.43 5.62 -26.42
CA PRO A 383 35.25 4.41 -26.47
C PRO A 383 36.30 4.33 -25.35
N SER A 384 36.86 5.48 -24.95
CA SER A 384 37.84 5.64 -23.88
C SER A 384 37.29 5.51 -22.45
N ALA A 385 35.97 5.55 -22.25
CA ALA A 385 35.38 5.47 -20.92
C ALA A 385 35.66 4.12 -20.25
N LYS A 386 36.16 4.13 -19.01
CA LYS A 386 36.47 2.93 -18.25
C LYS A 386 35.33 2.59 -17.29
N ILE A 387 34.95 1.31 -17.25
CA ILE A 387 34.12 0.79 -16.15
C ILE A 387 35.04 0.63 -14.94
N LEU A 388 34.79 1.42 -13.89
CA LEU A 388 35.61 1.41 -12.68
C LEU A 388 35.40 0.12 -11.88
N SER A 389 36.47 -0.36 -11.24
CA SER A 389 36.40 -1.45 -10.26
C SER A 389 35.67 -0.99 -8.99
N ALA A 390 35.30 -1.94 -8.13
CA ALA A 390 34.68 -1.61 -6.85
C ALA A 390 35.61 -0.75 -5.99
N GLU A 391 36.90 -1.07 -5.95
CA GLU A 391 37.93 -0.33 -5.20
C GLU A 391 38.08 1.10 -5.73
N GLU A 392 38.16 1.27 -7.06
CA GLU A 392 38.25 2.59 -7.70
C GLU A 392 37.02 3.47 -7.38
N ILE A 393 35.83 2.86 -7.30
CA ILE A 393 34.60 3.58 -6.93
C ILE A 393 34.64 3.99 -5.45
N ILE A 394 35.07 3.11 -4.54
CA ILE A 394 35.22 3.43 -3.12
C ILE A 394 36.18 4.60 -2.94
N GLU A 395 37.31 4.59 -3.65
CA GLU A 395 38.29 5.68 -3.59
C GLU A 395 37.72 7.00 -4.09
N LYS A 396 36.90 6.98 -5.16
CA LYS A 396 36.24 8.18 -5.69
C LYS A 396 35.15 8.74 -4.77
N MET A 397 34.59 7.91 -3.88
CA MET A 397 33.54 8.28 -2.93
C MET A 397 34.06 8.80 -1.58
N ARG A 398 35.37 8.65 -1.31
CA ARG A 398 36.03 9.24 -0.15
C ARG A 398 36.32 10.70 -0.41
#